data_AF-A2EC79-F1
#
_entry.id   AF-A2EC79-F1
#
_cell.length_a   1.000
_cell.length_b   1.000
_cell.length_c   1.000
_cell.angle_alpha   90.00
_cell.angle_beta   90.00
_cell.angle_gamma   90.00
#
_symmetry.space_group_name_H-M   'P 1'
#
loop_
_entity.id
_entity.type
_entity.pdbx_description
1 polymer ?
#
loop_
_entity_poly.entity_id
_entity_poly.type
_entity_poly.pdbx_seq_one_letter_code
_entity_poly.pdbx_strand_id
1 'polypeptide(L)'
;MPNYKNYANETVVYNCGSSEQNCRITIAMASGFIIMNQCNVSQNKVKQDTGGYSLDDFTSNSYITCVNIIENNQSYDDLHFHSTSESYASTFKVTSCNYIKNKGLEQSCLIYAWHSNTYMSNCCISENEIPYIFAANECTIEFVNSTTDSDTSVTGNDINSLVFKNTGIPLENKCPLLNLDILDSLRYKSRYSTNDKNIEGKKHFYPKNYVKFFCLFMISKQSRN
;
A
#
# COMPACT_ATOMS: atom_id res chain seq x y z
N MET A 1 -16.28 16.51 -14.38
CA MET A 1 -16.18 16.77 -12.93
C MET A 1 -15.01 17.72 -12.65
N PRO A 2 -15.01 18.48 -11.54
CA PRO A 2 -13.85 19.30 -11.20
C PRO A 2 -12.63 18.39 -10.93
N ASN A 3 -11.46 18.80 -11.44
CA ASN A 3 -10.16 18.13 -11.26
C ASN A 3 -9.64 18.34 -9.82
N TYR A 4 -10.34 17.81 -8.82
CA TYR A 4 -9.84 17.82 -7.46
C TYR A 4 -8.65 16.86 -7.35
N LYS A 5 -7.64 17.30 -6.59
CA LYS A 5 -6.44 16.51 -6.31
C LYS A 5 -6.48 16.10 -4.85
N ASN A 6 -6.55 14.80 -4.61
CA ASN A 6 -6.41 14.24 -3.28
C ASN A 6 -4.96 13.78 -3.11
N TYR A 7 -4.28 14.33 -2.11
CA TYR A 7 -2.85 14.12 -1.92
C TYR A 7 -2.51 13.77 -0.47
N ALA A 8 -1.79 12.68 -0.29
CA ALA A 8 -1.18 12.30 0.98
C ALA A 8 0.32 12.07 0.79
N ASN A 9 1.15 12.76 1.58
CA ASN A 9 2.59 12.57 1.52
C ASN A 9 3.02 11.29 2.22
N GLU A 10 2.50 11.06 3.42
CA GLU A 10 2.81 9.88 4.22
C GLU A 10 1.59 9.53 5.05
N THR A 11 1.16 8.28 4.98
CA THR A 11 0.10 7.74 5.82
C THR A 11 0.62 6.52 6.55
N VAL A 12 0.56 6.55 7.88
CA VAL A 12 1.08 5.49 8.75
C VAL A 12 -0.01 5.08 9.73
N VAL A 13 -0.30 3.78 9.78
CA VAL A 13 -1.14 3.18 10.82
C VAL A 13 -0.44 1.95 11.38
N TYR A 14 -0.31 1.89 12.70
CA TYR A 14 0.49 0.85 13.33
C TYR A 14 -0.10 0.44 14.67
N ASN A 15 -0.18 -0.87 14.90
CA ASN A 15 -0.54 -1.49 16.18
C ASN A 15 -1.87 -0.95 16.75
N CYS A 16 -2.84 -0.73 15.87
CA CYS A 16 -4.21 -0.42 16.26
C CYS A 16 -4.98 -1.73 16.48
N GLY A 17 -5.80 -1.77 17.54
CA GLY A 17 -6.55 -2.97 17.93
C GLY A 17 -5.65 -4.04 18.57
N SER A 18 -4.95 -3.72 19.66
CA SER A 18 -4.13 -4.70 20.41
C SER A 18 -4.92 -5.93 20.93
N SER A 19 -6.25 -5.85 20.90
CA SER A 19 -7.20 -6.96 20.95
C SER A 19 -8.15 -6.84 19.77
N GLU A 20 -8.77 -7.94 19.32
CA GLU A 20 -9.80 -7.92 18.26
C GLU A 20 -10.98 -7.03 18.70
N GLN A 21 -10.88 -5.73 18.44
CA GLN A 21 -11.87 -4.73 18.79
C GLN A 21 -12.75 -4.48 17.56
N ASN A 22 -14.00 -4.10 17.81
CA ASN A 22 -14.91 -3.60 16.79
C ASN A 22 -14.45 -2.19 16.36
N CYS A 23 -13.36 -2.12 15.61
CA CYS A 23 -12.76 -0.88 15.12
C CYS A 23 -12.46 -0.99 13.63
N ARG A 24 -12.55 0.16 12.96
CA ARG A 24 -12.27 0.36 11.53
C ARG A 24 -10.89 0.97 11.34
N ILE A 25 -10.06 0.44 10.43
CA ILE A 25 -8.77 1.06 10.09
C ILE A 25 -8.54 1.09 8.58
N THR A 26 -9.22 1.97 7.88
CA THR A 26 -9.03 2.15 6.44
C THR A 26 -8.43 3.51 6.15
N ILE A 27 -7.36 3.56 5.35
CA ILE A 27 -6.94 4.80 4.70
C ILE A 27 -7.82 4.98 3.47
N ALA A 28 -8.80 5.87 3.53
CA ALA A 28 -9.74 6.11 2.44
C ALA A 28 -9.43 7.40 1.69
N MET A 29 -9.35 7.34 0.36
CA MET A 29 -9.31 8.51 -0.51
C MET A 29 -10.30 8.29 -1.64
N ALA A 30 -11.13 9.29 -1.94
CA ALA A 30 -12.18 9.16 -2.96
C ALA A 30 -12.15 10.33 -3.94
N SER A 31 -12.52 10.05 -5.18
CA SER A 31 -12.68 11.01 -6.28
C SER A 31 -11.40 11.72 -6.75
N GLY A 32 -11.44 12.20 -7.99
CA GLY A 32 -10.41 13.09 -8.52
C GLY A 32 -9.09 12.38 -8.88
N PHE A 33 -8.00 13.13 -8.79
CA PHE A 33 -6.64 12.63 -8.96
C PHE A 33 -6.04 12.27 -7.60
N ILE A 34 -5.79 10.99 -7.38
CA ILE A 34 -5.24 10.47 -6.13
C ILE A 34 -3.73 10.30 -6.24
N ILE A 35 -3.02 10.89 -5.29
CA ILE A 35 -1.57 10.73 -5.13
C ILE A 35 -1.27 10.38 -3.68
N MET A 36 -0.61 9.24 -3.48
CA MET A 36 -0.07 8.85 -2.19
C MET A 36 1.43 8.53 -2.33
N ASN A 37 2.32 9.21 -1.61
CA ASN A 37 3.74 8.84 -1.74
C ASN A 37 4.04 7.58 -0.92
N GLN A 38 3.54 7.50 0.32
CA GLN A 38 3.78 6.38 1.23
C GLN A 38 2.52 5.97 1.98
N CYS A 39 2.25 4.66 1.99
CA CYS A 39 1.26 4.00 2.82
C CYS A 39 1.95 2.90 3.62
N ASN A 40 1.96 3.03 4.94
CA ASN A 40 2.52 2.04 5.85
C ASN A 40 1.45 1.61 6.84
N VAL A 41 0.96 0.38 6.74
CA VAL A 41 -0.06 -0.16 7.64
C VAL A 41 0.45 -1.47 8.21
N SER A 42 0.67 -1.55 9.52
CA SER A 42 1.22 -2.78 10.08
C SER A 42 0.78 -3.14 11.49
N GLN A 43 0.80 -4.44 11.76
CA GLN A 43 0.52 -5.03 13.07
C GLN A 43 -0.85 -4.68 13.64
N ASN A 44 -1.83 -4.41 12.78
CA ASN A 44 -3.19 -4.11 13.20
C ASN A 44 -3.99 -5.40 13.39
N LYS A 45 -4.85 -5.45 14.41
CA LYS A 45 -5.77 -6.59 14.64
C LYS A 45 -7.19 -6.06 14.86
N VAL A 46 -8.08 -6.23 13.89
CA VAL A 46 -9.41 -5.59 13.90
C VAL A 46 -10.53 -6.52 13.45
N LYS A 47 -11.73 -6.31 14.03
CA LYS A 47 -12.90 -7.16 13.73
C LYS A 47 -13.75 -6.74 12.54
N GLN A 48 -13.79 -5.45 12.22
CA GLN A 48 -14.88 -4.88 11.41
C GLN A 48 -14.46 -4.24 10.09
N ASP A 49 -13.19 -3.89 9.85
CA ASP A 49 -12.80 -3.36 8.53
C ASP A 49 -11.36 -3.69 8.14
N THR A 50 -11.11 -3.36 6.88
CA THR A 50 -9.93 -3.53 6.04
C THR A 50 -8.66 -2.94 6.66
N GLY A 51 -7.65 -3.76 6.93
CA GLY A 51 -6.35 -3.34 7.51
C GLY A 51 -5.42 -2.69 6.49
N GLY A 52 -5.94 -1.82 5.63
CA GLY A 52 -5.26 -1.34 4.44
C GLY A 52 -5.71 0.02 3.96
N TYR A 53 -6.02 0.12 2.67
CA TYR A 53 -6.39 1.37 2.03
C TYR A 53 -7.46 1.12 0.96
N SER A 54 -8.34 2.10 0.79
CA SER A 54 -9.45 2.07 -0.15
C SER A 54 -9.42 3.34 -0.98
N LEU A 55 -9.34 3.18 -2.29
CA LEU A 55 -9.32 4.25 -3.28
C LEU A 55 -10.57 4.12 -4.13
N ASP A 56 -11.46 5.10 -4.01
CA ASP A 56 -12.79 5.01 -4.60
C ASP A 56 -13.03 6.10 -5.65
N ASP A 57 -13.73 5.76 -6.72
CA ASP A 57 -14.23 6.69 -7.73
C ASP A 57 -13.21 7.67 -8.31
N PHE A 58 -11.93 7.28 -8.42
CA PHE A 58 -10.94 8.19 -8.98
C PHE A 58 -11.21 8.41 -10.49
N THR A 59 -11.00 9.64 -10.94
CA THR A 59 -11.43 10.10 -12.29
C THR A 59 -10.27 10.37 -13.24
N SER A 60 -9.05 10.04 -12.81
CA SER A 60 -7.84 10.23 -13.59
C SER A 60 -6.75 9.25 -13.16
N ASN A 61 -5.75 9.04 -14.02
CA ASN A 61 -4.61 8.19 -13.71
C ASN A 61 -3.97 8.59 -12.39
N SER A 62 -4.08 7.70 -11.41
CA SER A 62 -3.74 7.96 -10.01
C SER A 62 -2.61 7.03 -9.59
N TYR A 63 -1.88 7.36 -8.52
CA TYR A 63 -0.76 6.52 -8.10
C TYR A 63 -0.46 6.55 -6.62
N ILE A 64 0.13 5.43 -6.19
CA ILE A 64 0.88 5.29 -4.97
C ILE A 64 2.33 4.91 -5.26
N THR A 65 3.28 5.58 -4.60
CA THR A 65 4.70 5.31 -4.85
C THR A 65 5.18 4.09 -4.06
N CYS A 66 4.89 4.03 -2.76
CA CYS A 66 5.33 2.95 -1.87
C CYS A 66 4.21 2.50 -0.94
N VAL A 67 4.01 1.18 -0.87
CA VAL A 67 3.02 0.52 -0.01
C VAL A 67 3.73 -0.51 0.87
N ASN A 68 3.49 -0.49 2.18
CA ASN A 68 3.96 -1.53 3.10
C ASN A 68 2.81 -1.93 4.01
N ILE A 69 2.27 -3.12 3.78
CA ILE A 69 1.15 -3.68 4.51
C ILE A 69 1.63 -4.98 5.13
N ILE A 70 1.92 -4.94 6.43
CA ILE A 70 2.71 -5.99 7.10
C ILE A 70 2.00 -6.47 8.36
N GLU A 71 1.82 -7.78 8.50
CA GLU A 71 1.31 -8.42 9.72
C GLU A 71 -0.06 -7.90 10.18
N ASN A 72 -0.96 -7.55 9.25
CA ASN A 72 -2.32 -7.16 9.59
C ASN A 72 -3.24 -8.37 9.66
N ASN A 73 -4.09 -8.42 10.69
CA ASN A 73 -5.06 -9.48 10.89
C ASN A 73 -6.47 -8.89 10.93
N GLN A 74 -7.27 -9.14 9.90
CA GLN A 74 -8.66 -8.71 9.87
C GLN A 74 -9.63 -9.89 9.80
N SER A 75 -10.83 -9.65 10.31
CA SER A 75 -11.95 -10.59 10.21
C SER A 75 -13.13 -10.02 9.41
N TYR A 76 -12.90 -9.06 8.51
CA TYR A 76 -13.94 -8.50 7.63
C TYR A 76 -13.34 -7.86 6.36
N ASP A 77 -13.95 -8.17 5.21
CA ASP A 77 -13.75 -7.53 3.89
C ASP A 77 -12.34 -7.66 3.23
N ASP A 78 -12.18 -7.10 2.04
CA ASP A 78 -10.95 -7.10 1.21
C ASP A 78 -9.92 -6.04 1.67
N LEU A 79 -8.63 -6.37 1.71
CA LEU A 79 -7.63 -5.48 2.33
C LEU A 79 -7.42 -4.16 1.57
N HIS A 80 -7.39 -4.25 0.25
CA HIS A 80 -7.05 -3.14 -0.64
C HIS A 80 -8.05 -3.06 -1.76
N PHE A 81 -8.70 -1.91 -1.88
CA PHE A 81 -9.74 -1.67 -2.86
C PHE A 81 -9.37 -0.52 -3.79
N HIS A 82 -9.47 -0.74 -5.10
CA HIS A 82 -9.28 0.29 -6.13
C HIS A 82 -10.49 0.33 -7.05
N SER A 83 -11.17 1.47 -7.15
CA SER A 83 -12.22 1.69 -8.14
C SER A 83 -12.06 3.01 -8.88
N THR A 84 -12.46 2.99 -10.14
CA THR A 84 -12.64 4.18 -10.96
C THR A 84 -14.11 4.45 -11.16
N SER A 85 -14.45 5.73 -11.32
CA SER A 85 -15.77 6.06 -11.86
C SER A 85 -15.93 5.47 -13.27
N GLU A 86 -17.01 4.73 -13.52
CA GLU A 86 -17.32 4.04 -14.79
C GLU A 86 -17.21 4.96 -16.03
N SER A 87 -17.40 6.27 -15.85
CA SER A 87 -17.31 7.27 -16.91
C SER A 87 -15.86 7.59 -17.33
N TYR A 88 -14.84 7.05 -16.66
CA TYR A 88 -13.43 7.38 -16.88
C TYR A 88 -12.58 6.13 -16.98
N ALA A 89 -12.00 5.88 -18.16
CA ALA A 89 -10.94 4.89 -18.32
C ALA A 89 -9.65 5.40 -17.65
N SER A 90 -9.45 5.05 -16.38
CA SER A 90 -8.29 5.47 -15.59
C SER A 90 -7.47 4.27 -15.12
N THR A 91 -6.18 4.49 -14.91
CA THR A 91 -5.26 3.51 -14.37
C THR A 91 -4.78 3.92 -12.99
N PHE A 92 -4.83 3.01 -12.02
CA PHE A 92 -4.15 3.15 -10.75
C PHE A 92 -2.76 2.50 -10.80
N LYS A 93 -1.74 3.21 -10.32
CA LYS A 93 -0.35 2.72 -10.33
C LYS A 93 0.21 2.55 -8.93
N VAL A 94 0.71 1.37 -8.61
CA VAL A 94 1.56 1.07 -7.45
C VAL A 94 3.00 0.89 -7.93
N THR A 95 3.90 1.78 -7.53
CA THR A 95 5.29 1.77 -8.06
C THR A 95 6.20 0.78 -7.35
N SER A 96 5.96 0.53 -6.06
CA SER A 96 6.63 -0.47 -5.22
C SER A 96 5.68 -0.88 -4.09
N CYS A 97 5.72 -2.15 -3.69
CA CYS A 97 4.90 -2.59 -2.58
C CYS A 97 5.43 -3.82 -1.82
N ASN A 98 5.07 -3.91 -0.55
CA ASN A 98 5.28 -5.07 0.29
C ASN A 98 3.94 -5.43 0.94
N TYR A 99 3.42 -6.61 0.66
CA TYR A 99 2.28 -7.20 1.36
C TYR A 99 2.75 -8.49 2.02
N ILE A 100 2.97 -8.45 3.34
CA ILE A 100 3.68 -9.52 4.04
C ILE A 100 2.88 -9.97 5.27
N LYS A 101 2.66 -11.28 5.42
CA LYS A 101 2.05 -11.88 6.62
C LYS A 101 0.67 -11.35 7.00
N ASN A 102 -0.11 -10.90 6.02
CA ASN A 102 -1.47 -10.44 6.28
C ASN A 102 -2.43 -11.63 6.33
N LYS A 103 -3.45 -11.54 7.17
CA LYS A 103 -4.51 -12.54 7.34
C LYS A 103 -5.87 -11.94 7.01
N GLY A 104 -6.75 -12.76 6.46
CA GLY A 104 -8.11 -12.37 6.11
C GLY A 104 -9.10 -13.52 6.23
N LEU A 105 -10.35 -13.26 5.88
CA LEU A 105 -11.43 -14.25 5.86
C LEU A 105 -11.35 -15.18 4.65
N GLU A 106 -12.06 -16.32 4.72
CA GLU A 106 -12.14 -17.33 3.66
C GLU A 106 -12.59 -16.81 2.28
N GLN A 107 -13.25 -15.65 2.23
CA GLN A 107 -13.74 -15.03 0.99
C GLN A 107 -13.00 -13.74 0.61
N SER A 108 -12.05 -13.30 1.44
CA SER A 108 -11.34 -12.04 1.22
C SER A 108 -10.24 -12.18 0.17
N CYS A 109 -9.97 -11.07 -0.52
CA CYS A 109 -8.80 -10.90 -1.33
C CYS A 109 -7.87 -9.79 -0.81
N LEU A 110 -6.59 -9.93 -1.13
CA LEU A 110 -5.58 -8.94 -0.75
C LEU A 110 -5.73 -7.68 -1.59
N ILE A 111 -5.85 -7.81 -2.91
CA ILE A 111 -6.00 -6.69 -3.85
C ILE A 111 -7.27 -6.90 -4.67
N TYR A 112 -8.23 -5.99 -4.49
CA TYR A 112 -9.44 -5.91 -5.28
C TYR A 112 -9.45 -4.67 -6.17
N ALA A 113 -9.60 -4.86 -7.48
CA ALA A 113 -9.81 -3.79 -8.45
C ALA A 113 -11.18 -3.92 -9.12
N TRP A 114 -11.94 -2.83 -9.20
CA TRP A 114 -13.25 -2.78 -9.84
C TRP A 114 -13.34 -1.59 -10.81
N HIS A 115 -13.55 -1.87 -12.10
CA HIS A 115 -13.48 -0.92 -13.24
C HIS A 115 -12.14 -0.19 -13.41
N SER A 116 -11.20 -0.36 -12.46
CA SER A 116 -9.91 0.30 -12.39
C SER A 116 -8.80 -0.59 -12.94
N ASN A 117 -8.22 -0.24 -14.09
CA ASN A 117 -6.97 -0.87 -14.50
C ASN A 117 -5.89 -0.57 -13.48
N THR A 118 -5.19 -1.58 -13.01
CA THR A 118 -4.22 -1.46 -11.93
C THR A 118 -2.86 -1.96 -12.42
N TYR A 119 -1.84 -1.12 -12.30
CA TYR A 119 -0.46 -1.47 -12.62
C TYR A 119 0.36 -1.51 -11.34
N MET A 120 0.96 -2.65 -11.03
CA MET A 120 1.77 -2.85 -9.83
C MET A 120 3.17 -3.29 -10.24
N SER A 121 4.19 -2.56 -9.79
CA SER A 121 5.59 -2.90 -10.07
C SER A 121 6.43 -3.02 -8.82
N ASN A 122 7.53 -3.78 -8.91
CA ASN A 122 8.52 -3.93 -7.84
C ASN A 122 7.86 -4.28 -6.50
N CYS A 123 6.97 -5.25 -6.55
CA CYS A 123 6.15 -5.68 -5.44
C CYS A 123 6.61 -7.02 -4.88
N CYS A 124 6.47 -7.19 -3.57
CA CYS A 124 6.70 -8.45 -2.87
C CYS A 124 5.46 -8.83 -2.08
N ILE A 125 4.83 -9.94 -2.46
CA ILE A 125 3.68 -10.53 -1.77
C ILE A 125 4.18 -11.84 -1.16
N SER A 126 4.19 -11.96 0.16
CA SER A 126 4.71 -13.18 0.79
C SER A 126 4.11 -13.48 2.15
N GLU A 127 3.97 -14.77 2.44
CA GLU A 127 3.51 -15.33 3.71
C GLU A 127 2.11 -14.85 4.11
N ASN A 128 1.29 -14.39 3.15
CA ASN A 128 -0.08 -13.96 3.44
C ASN A 128 -1.00 -15.19 3.60
N GLU A 129 -1.77 -15.20 4.68
CA GLU A 129 -2.83 -16.18 4.95
C GLU A 129 -4.19 -15.61 4.51
N ILE A 130 -4.23 -15.03 3.32
CA ILE A 130 -5.46 -14.56 2.66
C ILE A 130 -5.72 -15.50 1.47
N PRO A 131 -6.94 -16.03 1.30
CA PRO A 131 -7.21 -17.07 0.30
C PRO A 131 -6.94 -16.62 -1.14
N TYR A 132 -7.27 -15.38 -1.47
CA TYR A 132 -7.11 -14.81 -2.81
C TYR A 132 -6.14 -13.62 -2.76
N ILE A 133 -5.14 -13.61 -3.62
CA ILE A 133 -4.23 -12.46 -3.73
C ILE A 133 -4.85 -11.37 -4.60
N PHE A 134 -5.50 -11.76 -5.69
CA PHE A 134 -6.03 -10.83 -6.67
C PHE A 134 -7.52 -11.07 -6.96
N ALA A 135 -8.28 -9.99 -7.06
CA ALA A 135 -9.59 -9.97 -7.66
C ALA A 135 -9.68 -8.75 -8.60
N ALA A 136 -10.12 -9.00 -9.82
CA ALA A 136 -10.32 -7.96 -10.81
C ALA A 136 -11.72 -8.11 -11.40
N ASN A 137 -12.49 -7.02 -11.38
CA ASN A 137 -13.83 -6.97 -11.93
C ASN A 137 -13.91 -5.88 -13.00
N GLU A 138 -14.23 -6.26 -14.23
CA GLU A 138 -14.31 -5.37 -15.39
C GLU A 138 -13.07 -4.47 -15.59
N CYS A 139 -11.88 -5.02 -15.29
CA CYS A 139 -10.61 -4.31 -15.38
C CYS A 139 -9.44 -5.28 -15.55
N THR A 140 -8.22 -4.76 -15.53
CA THR A 140 -6.98 -5.55 -15.56
C THR A 140 -6.08 -5.23 -14.36
N ILE A 141 -5.35 -6.20 -13.85
CA ILE A 141 -4.25 -6.02 -12.89
C ILE A 141 -2.96 -6.52 -13.54
N GLU A 142 -2.01 -5.62 -13.77
CA GLU A 142 -0.67 -5.96 -14.22
C GLU A 142 0.28 -6.05 -13.03
N PHE A 143 0.91 -7.21 -12.84
CA PHE A 143 1.92 -7.46 -11.82
C PHE A 143 3.30 -7.63 -12.47
N VAL A 144 4.17 -6.63 -12.32
CA VAL A 144 5.36 -6.45 -13.17
C VAL A 144 6.64 -6.37 -12.34
N ASN A 145 7.73 -7.05 -12.74
CA ASN A 145 9.02 -7.03 -12.03
C ASN A 145 8.84 -7.30 -10.52
N SER A 146 7.99 -8.26 -10.19
CA SER A 146 7.46 -8.46 -8.84
C SER A 146 7.49 -9.94 -8.48
N THR A 147 7.37 -10.26 -7.20
CA THR A 147 7.36 -11.64 -6.72
C THR A 147 6.17 -11.89 -5.79
N THR A 148 5.61 -13.09 -5.89
CA THR A 148 4.52 -13.56 -5.05
C THR A 148 4.73 -15.05 -4.79
N ASP A 149 4.41 -15.52 -3.58
CA ASP A 149 4.40 -16.95 -3.26
C ASP A 149 3.05 -17.64 -3.53
N SER A 150 2.03 -16.85 -3.86
CA SER A 150 0.71 -17.31 -4.31
C SER A 150 0.17 -16.39 -5.40
N ASP A 151 -0.43 -16.94 -6.44
CA ASP A 151 -1.15 -16.21 -7.49
C ASP A 151 -2.66 -16.49 -7.48
N THR A 152 -3.18 -16.96 -6.33
CA THR A 152 -4.60 -17.27 -6.18
C THR A 152 -5.49 -16.07 -6.49
N SER A 153 -6.56 -16.32 -7.24
CA SER A 153 -7.53 -15.30 -7.63
C SER A 153 -8.96 -15.80 -7.49
N VAL A 154 -9.92 -14.91 -7.25
CA VAL A 154 -11.34 -15.29 -7.17
C VAL A 154 -11.81 -15.78 -8.55
N THR A 155 -12.07 -17.09 -8.65
CA THR A 155 -12.66 -17.73 -9.83
C THR A 155 -14.09 -17.25 -10.01
N GLY A 156 -14.30 -16.31 -10.94
CA GLY A 156 -15.63 -15.79 -11.26
C GLY A 156 -15.60 -14.64 -12.26
N ASN A 157 -14.54 -13.83 -12.23
CA ASN A 157 -14.33 -12.73 -13.17
C ASN A 157 -13.06 -12.98 -13.98
N ASP A 158 -13.10 -12.59 -15.27
CA ASP A 158 -12.14 -12.91 -16.34
C ASP A 158 -10.73 -13.24 -15.85
N ILE A 159 -10.32 -14.52 -15.86
CA ILE A 159 -8.92 -14.92 -15.58
C ILE A 159 -7.92 -14.19 -16.50
N ASN A 160 -8.38 -13.69 -17.65
CA ASN A 160 -7.62 -12.86 -18.58
C ASN A 160 -7.32 -11.44 -18.06
N SER A 161 -7.88 -11.05 -16.92
CA SER A 161 -7.67 -9.74 -16.29
C SER A 161 -6.34 -9.64 -15.54
N LEU A 162 -5.73 -10.77 -15.17
CA LEU A 162 -4.46 -10.79 -14.42
C LEU A 162 -3.28 -11.03 -15.36
N VAL A 163 -2.34 -10.09 -15.40
CA VAL A 163 -1.19 -10.13 -16.31
C VAL A 163 0.11 -10.08 -15.52
N PHE A 164 0.87 -11.17 -15.55
CA PHE A 164 2.17 -11.29 -14.91
C PHE A 164 3.29 -11.03 -15.92
N LYS A 165 4.18 -10.06 -15.67
CA LYS A 165 5.32 -9.72 -16.55
C LYS A 165 6.63 -9.67 -15.76
N ASN A 166 7.64 -10.42 -16.18
CA ASN A 166 8.95 -10.48 -15.50
C ASN A 166 8.81 -10.80 -13.99
N THR A 167 7.91 -11.73 -13.65
CA THR A 167 7.64 -12.16 -12.28
C THR A 167 8.38 -13.44 -11.95
N GLY A 168 8.50 -13.78 -10.66
CA GLY A 168 9.21 -14.99 -10.22
C GLY A 168 10.74 -14.90 -10.27
N ILE A 169 11.27 -13.69 -10.50
CA ILE A 169 12.71 -13.43 -10.38
C ILE A 169 13.07 -13.42 -8.89
N PRO A 170 14.10 -14.16 -8.44
CA PRO A 170 14.58 -14.08 -7.07
C PRO A 170 14.97 -12.63 -6.78
N LEU A 171 14.28 -11.97 -5.86
CA LEU A 171 14.79 -10.72 -5.31
C LEU A 171 16.09 -11.06 -4.59
N GLU A 172 17.23 -10.54 -5.08
CA GLU A 172 18.56 -10.78 -4.49
C GLU A 172 18.58 -10.52 -2.96
N ASN A 173 17.71 -9.62 -2.51
CA ASN A 173 17.33 -9.44 -1.12
C ASN A 173 15.85 -9.82 -0.97
N LYS A 174 15.55 -10.90 -0.23
CA LYS A 174 14.19 -11.26 0.28
C LYS A 174 13.37 -9.99 0.52
N CYS A 175 12.07 -10.00 0.15
CA CYS A 175 11.14 -8.85 0.21
C CYS A 175 11.69 -7.70 1.06
N PRO A 176 12.21 -6.61 0.47
CA PRO A 176 12.92 -5.59 1.23
C PRO A 176 11.96 -4.97 2.24
N LEU A 177 12.03 -5.49 3.47
CA LEU A 177 11.29 -4.98 4.61
C LEU A 177 11.80 -3.58 4.86
N LEU A 178 10.88 -2.62 4.87
CA LEU A 178 11.21 -1.30 5.38
C LEU A 178 11.66 -1.48 6.83
N ASN A 179 12.88 -1.04 7.13
CA ASN A 179 13.45 -1.18 8.45
C ASN A 179 12.65 -0.30 9.43
N LEU A 180 11.68 -0.91 10.12
CA LEU A 180 10.77 -0.26 11.06
C LEU A 180 11.52 0.37 12.25
N ASP A 181 12.78 -0.01 12.49
CA ASP A 181 13.66 0.59 13.49
C ASP A 181 13.80 2.12 13.32
N ILE A 182 13.68 2.61 12.08
CA ILE A 182 13.70 4.06 11.80
C ILE A 182 12.45 4.75 12.37
N LEU A 183 11.28 4.09 12.32
CA LEU A 183 10.02 4.61 12.85
C LEU A 183 10.01 4.65 14.38
N ASP A 184 10.60 3.65 15.05
CA ASP A 184 10.75 3.68 16.51
C ASP A 184 11.72 4.76 16.98
N SER A 185 12.77 5.07 16.22
CA SER A 185 13.65 6.20 16.49
C SER A 185 12.94 7.57 16.35
N LEU A 186 11.97 7.67 15.42
CA LEU A 186 11.13 8.86 15.23
C LEU A 186 10.11 9.00 16.36
N ARG A 187 9.53 7.89 16.85
CA ARG A 187 8.68 7.88 18.05
C ARG A 187 9.43 8.33 19.29
N TYR A 188 10.67 7.87 19.47
CA TYR A 188 11.51 8.25 20.61
C TYR A 188 11.81 9.75 20.62
N LYS A 189 12.08 10.36 19.45
CA LYS A 189 12.29 11.81 19.34
C LYS A 189 11.02 12.64 19.56
N SER A 190 9.85 12.16 19.14
CA SER A 190 8.60 12.91 19.33
C SER A 190 8.15 12.99 20.80
N ARG A 191 8.44 11.96 21.61
CA ARG A 191 8.01 11.89 23.03
C ARG A 191 8.92 12.63 24.00
N TYR A 192 10.12 13.06 23.58
CA TYR A 192 11.06 13.81 24.40
C TYR A 192 11.12 15.31 24.10
N SER A 193 10.29 15.83 23.18
CA SER A 193 10.22 17.27 22.85
C SER A 193 9.08 18.02 23.57
N THR A 194 8.72 17.60 24.79
CA THR A 194 7.86 18.39 25.68
C THR A 194 8.49 18.44 27.06
N ASN A 195 9.61 19.15 27.17
CA ASN A 195 10.05 19.85 28.37
C ASN A 195 11.25 20.73 27.99
N ASP A 196 10.99 21.92 27.45
CA ASP A 196 11.70 23.10 27.93
C ASP A 196 10.99 24.40 27.53
N LYS A 197 11.06 25.33 28.47
CA LYS A 197 10.23 26.52 28.63
C LYS A 197 10.55 27.60 27.59
N ASN A 198 9.51 28.37 27.24
CA ASN A 198 9.48 29.78 26.82
C ASN A 198 10.71 30.36 26.08
N ILE A 199 10.51 30.80 24.84
CA ILE A 199 10.84 32.17 24.37
C ILE A 199 10.06 32.45 23.08
N GLU A 200 9.39 33.61 23.05
CA GLU A 200 8.70 34.20 21.91
C GLU A 200 9.62 34.42 20.70
N GLY A 201 9.08 34.22 19.50
CA GLY A 201 9.75 34.60 18.26
C GLY A 201 9.23 33.83 17.06
N LYS A 202 8.15 34.33 16.43
CA LYS A 202 7.59 33.79 15.20
C LYS A 202 8.65 33.74 14.08
N LYS A 203 9.20 32.57 13.84
CA LYS A 203 9.62 32.12 12.50
C LYS A 203 8.97 30.77 12.27
N HIS A 204 8.10 30.70 11.26
CA HIS A 204 7.58 29.45 10.73
C HIS A 204 8.74 28.60 10.21
N PHE A 205 9.32 27.78 11.09
CA PHE A 205 10.15 26.65 10.70
C PHE A 205 9.19 25.53 10.31
N TYR A 206 8.98 25.34 9.00
CA TYR A 206 8.54 24.04 8.51
C TYR A 206 9.73 23.10 8.65
N PRO A 207 9.69 22.06 9.50
CA PRO A 207 10.69 21.00 9.40
C PRO A 207 10.41 20.27 8.09
N LYS A 208 11.10 20.68 7.01
CA LYS A 208 11.29 19.84 5.83
C LYS A 208 12.16 18.66 6.25
N ASN A 209 11.54 17.65 6.85
CA ASN A 209 12.18 16.36 7.04
C ASN A 209 12.22 15.66 5.69
N TYR A 210 13.33 15.85 4.98
CA TYR A 210 13.72 15.00 3.87
C TYR A 210 14.03 13.61 4.43
N VAL A 211 13.02 12.74 4.52
CA VAL A 211 13.29 11.31 4.63
C VAL A 211 13.73 10.88 3.23
N LYS A 212 15.06 10.81 3.02
CA LYS A 212 15.64 10.14 1.86
C LYS A 212 15.27 8.66 1.96
N PHE A 213 14.28 8.25 1.19
CA PHE A 213 14.08 6.83 0.89
C PHE A 213 15.27 6.39 0.04
N PHE A 214 16.18 5.61 0.63
CA PHE A 214 17.09 4.80 -0.14
C PHE A 214 16.29 3.64 -0.71
N CYS A 215 15.67 3.85 -1.87
CA CYS A 215 15.44 2.72 -2.78
C CYS A 215 16.83 2.30 -3.25
N LEU A 216 17.39 1.27 -2.63
CA LEU A 216 18.60 0.60 -3.11
C LEU A 216 18.26 -0.12 -4.41
N PHE A 217 18.18 0.63 -5.51
CA PHE A 217 18.31 0.07 -6.84
C PHE A 217 19.79 -0.17 -7.09
N MET A 218 20.25 -1.39 -6.83
CA MET A 218 21.49 -1.88 -7.43
C MET A 218 21.20 -2.09 -8.92
N ILE A 219 21.32 -1.04 -9.73
CA ILE A 219 21.66 -1.22 -11.14
C ILE A 219 23.11 -1.68 -11.13
N SER A 220 23.34 -2.99 -11.05
CA SER A 220 24.63 -3.54 -11.41
C SER A 220 24.79 -3.35 -12.92
N LYS A 221 25.44 -2.25 -13.29
CA LYS A 221 26.16 -2.18 -14.56
C LYS A 221 27.15 -3.34 -14.56
N GLN A 222 26.86 -4.42 -15.28
CA GLN A 222 27.95 -5.21 -15.84
C GLN A 222 28.53 -4.42 -17.02
N SER A 223 29.57 -3.64 -16.74
CA SER A 223 30.56 -3.34 -17.77
C SER A 223 31.61 -4.46 -17.76
N ARG A 224 31.60 -5.24 -18.86
CA ARG A 224 32.71 -5.95 -19.53
C ARG A 224 33.78 -6.65 -18.65
N ASN A 225 33.95 -7.94 -18.92
CA ASN A 225 35.01 -8.43 -19.81
C ASN A 225 34.44 -9.45 -20.78
#